data_AF-A0A1Z5LAT3-F1
#
_entry.id   AF-A0A1Z5LAT3-F1
#
_cell.length_a   1.000
_cell.length_b   1.000
_cell.length_c   1.000
_cell.angle_alpha   90.00
_cell.angle_beta   90.00
_cell.angle_gamma   90.00
#
_symmetry.space_group_name_H-M   'P 1'
#
loop_
_entity.id
_entity.type
_entity.pdbx_description
1 polymer ?
#
loop_
_entity_poly.entity_id
_entity_poly.type
_entity_poly.pdbx_seq_one_letter_code
_entity_poly.pdbx_strand_id
1 'polypeptide(L)'
;MTDVRASLRKIEFPAVVYEALRQIQKLLTNEARSPTYAHVAKEISDEFIFNDCDRRGNPRRRKLSAVRELQIIEVIASTLQSTKPDMCQKIFFILFPTADVAVMESRVAILSRLVSLSIALKSQNTLNCAGFWMHVCGCTSELSLAVVQHIVGDYFNLIPTSADKMKELAGISPLFISTSFLPLRTR
;
A
#
# COMPACT_ATOMS: atom_id res chain seq x y z
N MET A 1 -21.91 -10.54 6.86
CA MET A 1 -20.56 -10.28 6.31
C MET A 1 -20.17 -11.26 5.20
N THR A 2 -20.64 -12.51 5.27
CA THR A 2 -20.62 -13.49 4.17
C THR A 2 -21.18 -12.94 2.85
N ASP A 3 -22.22 -12.08 2.90
CA ASP A 3 -22.81 -11.46 1.72
C ASP A 3 -21.86 -10.53 0.95
N VAL A 4 -20.97 -9.81 1.65
CA VAL A 4 -20.01 -8.89 1.00
C VAL A 4 -19.00 -9.66 0.18
N ARG A 5 -18.49 -10.79 0.69
CA ARG A 5 -17.57 -11.64 -0.10
C ARG A 5 -18.31 -12.33 -1.24
N ALA A 6 -19.55 -12.75 -1.01
CA ALA A 6 -20.37 -13.36 -2.06
C ALA A 6 -20.66 -12.40 -3.22
N SER A 7 -20.86 -11.10 -2.95
CA SER A 7 -21.04 -10.10 -4.00
C SER A 7 -19.75 -9.79 -4.73
N LEU A 8 -18.62 -9.60 -4.03
CA LEU A 8 -17.32 -9.35 -4.65
C LEU A 8 -16.87 -10.48 -5.59
N ARG A 9 -17.19 -11.75 -5.25
CA ARG A 9 -16.87 -12.92 -6.09
C ARG A 9 -17.58 -12.94 -7.44
N LYS A 10 -18.62 -12.13 -7.65
CA LYS A 10 -19.34 -12.01 -8.92
C LYS A 10 -18.72 -10.96 -9.84
N ILE A 11 -17.78 -10.16 -9.34
CA ILE A 11 -17.17 -9.07 -10.07
C ILE A 11 -15.86 -9.57 -10.69
N GLU A 12 -15.66 -9.25 -11.97
CA GLU A 12 -14.44 -9.60 -12.67
C GLU A 12 -13.31 -8.61 -12.38
N PHE A 13 -12.08 -9.10 -12.54
CA PHE A 13 -10.89 -8.27 -12.43
C PHE A 13 -10.74 -7.38 -13.69
N PRO A 14 -10.37 -6.09 -13.57
CA PRO A 14 -9.88 -5.40 -12.36
C PRO A 14 -10.97 -4.71 -11.51
N ALA A 15 -12.23 -4.67 -11.96
CA ALA A 15 -13.31 -3.96 -11.27
C ALA A 15 -13.52 -4.44 -9.81
N VAL A 16 -13.24 -5.71 -9.53
CA VAL A 16 -13.32 -6.28 -8.18
C VAL A 16 -12.40 -5.58 -7.18
N VAL A 17 -11.23 -5.08 -7.61
CA VAL A 17 -10.29 -4.38 -6.73
C VAL A 17 -10.87 -3.04 -6.29
N TYR A 18 -11.51 -2.32 -7.22
CA TYR A 18 -12.14 -1.03 -6.95
C TYR A 18 -13.31 -1.19 -5.98
N GLU A 19 -14.18 -2.17 -6.19
CA GLU A 19 -15.29 -2.43 -5.29
C GLU A 19 -14.80 -2.98 -3.94
N ALA A 20 -13.76 -3.81 -3.91
CA ALA A 20 -13.15 -4.29 -2.67
C ALA A 20 -12.65 -3.13 -1.79
N LEU A 21 -11.92 -2.16 -2.37
CA LEU A 21 -11.46 -0.97 -1.67
C LEU A 21 -12.63 -0.12 -1.15
N ARG A 22 -13.69 0.04 -1.95
CA ARG A 22 -14.90 0.75 -1.54
C ARG A 22 -15.58 0.07 -0.35
N GLN A 23 -15.62 -1.26 -0.32
CA GLN A 23 -16.17 -2.02 0.80
C GLN A 23 -15.28 -1.92 2.04
N ILE A 24 -13.95 -2.02 1.88
CA ILE A 24 -12.98 -1.78 2.96
C ILE A 24 -13.22 -0.40 3.61
N GLN A 25 -13.38 0.65 2.81
CA GLN A 25 -13.66 2.00 3.30
C GLN A 25 -14.96 2.07 4.13
N LYS A 26 -16.02 1.41 3.69
CA LYS A 26 -17.29 1.32 4.45
C LYS A 26 -17.11 0.58 5.77
N LEU A 27 -16.33 -0.51 5.79
CA LEU A 27 -16.05 -1.26 7.01
C LEU A 27 -15.23 -0.43 8.00
N LEU A 28 -14.17 0.23 7.53
CA LEU A 28 -13.30 1.06 8.35
C LEU A 28 -13.98 2.32 8.91
N THR A 29 -15.03 2.81 8.22
CA THR A 29 -15.89 3.88 8.75
C THR A 29 -16.68 3.41 9.99
N ASN A 30 -16.99 2.12 10.08
CA ASN A 30 -17.75 1.52 11.17
C ASN A 30 -16.88 0.79 12.21
N GLU A 31 -15.56 0.82 12.06
CA GLU A 31 -14.60 0.09 12.90
C GLU A 31 -14.75 0.38 14.40
N ALA A 32 -15.07 1.62 14.77
CA ALA A 32 -15.30 2.00 16.18
C ALA A 32 -16.43 1.21 16.86
N ARG A 33 -17.34 0.62 16.07
CA ARG A 33 -18.42 -0.23 16.57
C ARG A 33 -17.96 -1.66 16.86
N SER A 34 -16.94 -2.14 16.17
CA SER A 34 -16.37 -3.47 16.41
C SER A 34 -15.01 -3.63 15.70
N PRO A 35 -13.97 -4.14 16.39
CA PRO A 35 -12.68 -4.46 15.77
C PRO A 35 -12.78 -5.54 14.69
N THR A 36 -13.88 -6.32 14.66
CA THR A 36 -14.13 -7.32 13.63
C THR A 36 -14.20 -6.70 12.22
N TYR A 37 -14.60 -5.43 12.09
CA TYR A 37 -14.64 -4.77 10.78
C TYR A 37 -13.25 -4.62 10.15
N ALA A 38 -12.22 -4.33 10.94
CA ALA A 38 -10.83 -4.28 10.47
C ALA A 38 -10.34 -5.67 10.03
N HIS A 39 -10.68 -6.72 10.79
CA HIS A 39 -10.37 -8.10 10.40
C HIS A 39 -11.01 -8.48 9.06
N VAL A 40 -12.29 -8.14 8.87
CA VAL A 40 -12.99 -8.42 7.62
C VAL A 40 -12.43 -7.61 6.46
N ALA A 41 -12.02 -6.37 6.70
CA ALA A 41 -11.34 -5.54 5.71
C ALA A 41 -10.00 -6.17 5.28
N LYS A 42 -9.22 -6.71 6.22
CA LYS A 42 -8.00 -7.47 5.92
C LYS A 42 -8.31 -8.71 5.08
N GLU A 43 -9.31 -9.51 5.45
CA GLU A 43 -9.67 -10.70 4.66
C GLU A 43 -10.14 -10.35 3.24
N ILE A 44 -10.81 -9.20 3.06
CA ILE A 44 -11.17 -8.71 1.72
C ILE A 44 -9.92 -8.32 0.91
N SER A 45 -8.97 -7.63 1.55
CA SER A 45 -7.68 -7.28 0.94
C SER A 45 -6.92 -8.54 0.49
N ASP A 46 -6.82 -9.53 1.37
CA ASP A 46 -6.10 -10.78 1.14
C ASP A 46 -6.74 -11.60 -0.01
N GLU A 47 -8.08 -11.73 -0.05
CA GLU A 47 -8.77 -12.53 -1.10
C GLU A 47 -8.90 -11.80 -2.44
N PHE A 48 -9.29 -10.51 -2.43
CA PHE A 48 -9.76 -9.82 -3.65
C PHE A 48 -8.78 -8.80 -4.25
N ILE A 49 -7.84 -8.28 -3.46
CA ILE A 49 -6.84 -7.31 -3.94
C ILE A 49 -5.56 -8.03 -4.28
N PHE A 50 -4.95 -8.70 -3.29
CA PHE A 50 -3.65 -9.34 -3.46
C PHE A 50 -3.75 -10.80 -3.92
N ASN A 51 -4.93 -11.42 -3.80
CA ASN A 51 -5.17 -12.82 -4.16
C ASN A 51 -4.18 -13.75 -3.40
N ASP A 52 -3.95 -13.46 -2.13
CA ASP A 52 -3.09 -14.22 -1.22
C ASP A 52 -3.77 -15.49 -0.71
N CYS A 53 -5.11 -15.50 -0.61
CA CYS A 53 -5.88 -16.65 -0.13
C CYS A 53 -7.06 -17.03 -1.04
N ASP A 54 -7.50 -18.29 -0.95
CA ASP A 54 -8.69 -18.78 -1.62
C ASP A 54 -9.95 -18.59 -0.76
N ARG A 55 -11.11 -19.03 -1.29
CA ARG A 55 -12.41 -18.90 -0.61
C ARG A 55 -12.47 -19.61 0.75
N ARG A 56 -11.57 -20.57 1.00
CA ARG A 56 -11.46 -21.39 2.20
C ARG A 56 -10.35 -20.87 3.14
N GLY A 57 -9.68 -19.77 2.77
CA GLY A 57 -8.56 -19.20 3.53
C GLY A 57 -7.22 -19.88 3.27
N ASN A 58 -7.12 -20.79 2.28
CA ASN A 58 -5.85 -21.44 1.98
C ASN A 58 -4.94 -20.49 1.20
N PRO A 59 -3.63 -20.44 1.52
CA PRO A 59 -2.69 -19.59 0.81
C PRO A 59 -2.58 -19.99 -0.65
N ARG A 60 -2.65 -19.00 -1.55
CA ARG A 60 -2.46 -19.20 -2.99
C ARG A 60 -0.98 -19.08 -3.30
N ARG A 61 -0.42 -20.14 -3.88
CA ARG A 61 1.01 -20.16 -4.30
C ARG A 61 1.28 -19.43 -5.62
N ARG A 62 0.24 -18.94 -6.31
CA ARG A 62 0.39 -18.27 -7.61
C ARG A 62 0.67 -16.79 -7.38
N LYS A 63 1.87 -16.36 -7.78
CA LYS A 63 2.22 -14.94 -7.86
C LYS A 63 1.30 -14.22 -8.84
N LEU A 64 1.02 -12.95 -8.57
CA LEU A 64 0.32 -12.06 -9.50
C LEU A 64 1.17 -11.91 -10.77
N SER A 65 0.52 -11.74 -11.93
CA SER A 65 1.24 -11.36 -13.15
C SER A 65 1.58 -9.88 -13.09
N ALA A 66 2.65 -9.47 -13.78
CA ALA A 66 3.09 -8.07 -13.82
C ALA A 66 1.97 -7.10 -14.24
N VAL A 67 1.14 -7.50 -15.23
CA VAL A 67 -0.02 -6.71 -15.67
C VAL A 67 -1.06 -6.55 -14.56
N ARG A 68 -1.34 -7.62 -13.80
CA ARG A 68 -2.28 -7.54 -12.68
C ARG A 68 -1.73 -6.68 -11.55
N GLU A 69 -0.45 -6.82 -11.21
CA GLU A 69 0.21 -5.96 -10.21
C GLU A 69 0.09 -4.49 -10.59
N LEU A 70 0.37 -4.14 -11.85
CA LEU A 70 0.24 -2.76 -12.36
C LEU A 70 -1.20 -2.24 -12.19
N GLN A 71 -2.20 -3.00 -12.62
CA GLN A 71 -3.61 -2.60 -12.51
C GLN A 71 -4.07 -2.44 -11.06
N ILE A 72 -3.57 -3.29 -10.15
CA ILE A 72 -3.82 -3.15 -8.70
C ILE A 72 -3.20 -1.84 -8.19
N ILE A 73 -1.94 -1.56 -8.56
CA ILE A 73 -1.21 -0.35 -8.14
C ILE A 73 -1.97 0.91 -8.61
N GLU A 74 -2.41 0.95 -9.86
CA GLU A 74 -3.17 2.08 -10.42
C GLU A 74 -4.48 2.33 -9.66
N VAL A 75 -5.23 1.26 -9.39
CA VAL A 75 -6.51 1.35 -8.65
C VAL A 75 -6.29 1.80 -7.20
N ILE A 76 -5.26 1.26 -6.52
CA ILE A 76 -4.92 1.68 -5.16
C ILE A 76 -4.50 3.16 -5.16
N ALA A 77 -3.60 3.57 -6.07
CA ALA A 77 -3.12 4.95 -6.15
C ALA A 77 -4.27 5.95 -6.36
N SER A 78 -5.17 5.66 -7.31
CA SER A 78 -6.35 6.49 -7.58
C SER A 78 -7.28 6.58 -6.36
N THR A 79 -7.49 5.46 -5.67
CA THR A 79 -8.33 5.42 -4.46
C THR A 79 -7.72 6.23 -3.32
N LEU A 80 -6.44 6.04 -3.03
CA LEU A 80 -5.75 6.75 -1.94
C LEU A 80 -5.66 8.26 -2.21
N GLN A 81 -5.46 8.67 -3.47
CA GLN A 81 -5.40 10.08 -3.86
C GLN A 81 -6.73 10.82 -3.62
N SER A 82 -7.87 10.15 -3.81
CA SER A 82 -9.21 10.72 -3.61
C SER A 82 -9.77 10.53 -2.19
N THR A 83 -9.07 9.79 -1.34
CA THR A 83 -9.51 9.48 0.04
C THR A 83 -9.01 10.53 1.03
N LYS A 84 -9.84 10.83 2.05
CA LYS A 84 -9.45 11.71 3.17
C LYS A 84 -8.25 11.15 3.95
N PRO A 85 -7.33 11.98 4.47
CA PRO A 85 -6.08 11.53 5.10
C PRO A 85 -6.26 10.42 6.16
N ASP A 86 -7.18 10.59 7.12
CA ASP A 86 -7.38 9.60 8.19
C ASP A 86 -7.81 8.23 7.66
N MET A 87 -8.70 8.22 6.67
CA MET A 87 -9.18 7.00 6.04
C MET A 87 -8.13 6.39 5.11
N CYS A 88 -7.37 7.24 4.41
CA CYS A 88 -6.25 6.82 3.57
C CYS A 88 -5.24 6.03 4.41
N GLN A 89 -4.90 6.54 5.59
CA GLN A 89 -4.01 5.85 6.52
C GLN A 89 -4.58 4.50 6.96
N LYS A 90 -5.86 4.44 7.38
CA LYS A 90 -6.48 3.16 7.76
C LYS A 90 -6.47 2.13 6.63
N ILE A 91 -6.84 2.53 5.41
CA ILE A 91 -6.80 1.67 4.23
C ILE A 91 -5.37 1.19 3.98
N PHE A 92 -4.40 2.10 4.05
CA PHE A 92 -2.98 1.78 3.82
C PHE A 92 -2.49 0.66 4.76
N PHE A 93 -2.83 0.72 6.05
CA PHE A 93 -2.43 -0.30 7.03
C PHE A 93 -3.19 -1.63 6.89
N ILE A 94 -4.39 -1.62 6.30
CA ILE A 94 -5.09 -2.86 5.90
C ILE A 94 -4.42 -3.52 4.68
N LEU A 95 -3.95 -2.72 3.73
CA LEU A 95 -3.29 -3.21 2.52
C LEU A 95 -1.84 -3.67 2.80
N PHE A 96 -1.14 -2.98 3.69
CA PHE A 96 0.26 -3.22 4.03
C PHE A 96 0.42 -3.36 5.55
N PRO A 97 0.10 -4.54 6.13
CA PRO A 97 0.15 -4.72 7.58
C PRO A 97 1.59 -4.72 8.09
N THR A 98 1.90 -3.90 9.10
CA THR A 98 3.27 -3.83 9.67
C THR A 98 3.60 -5.01 10.58
N ALA A 99 2.59 -5.69 11.14
CA ALA A 99 2.75 -6.78 12.09
C ALA A 99 2.93 -8.17 11.44
N ASP A 100 2.67 -8.31 10.13
CA ASP A 100 2.68 -9.59 9.42
C ASP A 100 3.79 -9.58 8.35
N VAL A 101 5.00 -9.96 8.78
CA VAL A 101 6.21 -9.89 7.94
C VAL A 101 6.08 -10.80 6.71
N ALA A 102 5.50 -11.99 6.86
CA ALA A 102 5.34 -12.93 5.75
C ALA A 102 4.41 -12.39 4.65
N VAL A 103 3.32 -11.70 5.03
CA VAL A 103 2.47 -10.99 4.07
C VAL A 103 3.22 -9.82 3.44
N MET A 104 4.03 -9.10 4.22
CA MET A 104 4.80 -7.98 3.66
C MET A 104 5.90 -8.41 2.69
N GLU A 105 6.52 -9.56 2.87
CA GLU A 105 7.51 -10.08 1.91
C GLU A 105 6.94 -10.26 0.50
N SER A 106 5.66 -10.65 0.39
CA SER A 106 4.99 -10.75 -0.93
C SER A 106 4.51 -9.40 -1.47
N ARG A 107 4.19 -8.44 -0.58
CA ARG A 107 3.60 -7.14 -0.94
C ARG A 107 4.60 -6.00 -1.05
N VAL A 108 5.84 -6.16 -0.56
CA VAL A 108 6.84 -5.08 -0.51
C VAL A 108 7.13 -4.51 -1.90
N ALA A 109 7.21 -5.35 -2.93
CA ALA A 109 7.42 -4.89 -4.31
C ALA A 109 6.24 -4.08 -4.85
N ILE A 110 5.00 -4.43 -4.47
CA ILE A 110 3.80 -3.66 -4.84
C ILE A 110 3.79 -2.32 -4.10
N LEU A 111 4.11 -2.32 -2.80
CA LEU A 111 4.24 -1.12 -2.00
C LEU A 111 5.30 -0.17 -2.59
N SER A 112 6.49 -0.68 -2.92
CA SER A 112 7.56 0.12 -3.52
C SER A 112 7.12 0.79 -4.81
N ARG A 113 6.48 0.05 -5.72
CA ARG A 113 5.99 0.61 -6.99
C ARG A 113 4.85 1.60 -6.79
N LEU A 114 3.96 1.35 -5.83
CA LEU A 114 2.91 2.30 -5.43
C LEU A 114 3.53 3.62 -4.93
N VAL A 115 4.58 3.55 -4.13
CA VAL A 115 5.32 4.73 -3.67
C VAL A 115 5.99 5.45 -4.84
N SER A 116 6.70 4.72 -5.72
CA SER A 116 7.30 5.30 -6.94
C SER A 116 6.26 6.03 -7.80
N LEU A 117 5.09 5.41 -8.04
CA LEU A 117 3.99 6.04 -8.76
C LEU A 117 3.45 7.27 -8.01
N SER A 118 3.34 7.18 -6.68
CA SER A 118 2.86 8.30 -5.85
C SER A 118 3.81 9.50 -5.86
N ILE A 119 5.12 9.27 -5.96
CA ILE A 119 6.12 10.33 -6.16
C ILE A 119 5.87 10.99 -7.52
N ALA A 120 5.73 10.20 -8.59
CA ALA A 120 5.47 10.72 -9.95
C ALA A 120 4.15 11.53 -10.03
N LEU A 121 3.11 11.08 -9.32
CA LEU A 121 1.80 11.73 -9.24
C LEU A 121 1.73 12.87 -8.21
N LYS A 122 2.82 13.11 -7.45
CA LYS A 122 2.86 14.07 -6.33
C LYS A 122 1.72 13.85 -5.32
N SER A 123 1.38 12.58 -5.06
CA SER A 123 0.26 12.19 -4.21
C SER A 123 0.61 12.32 -2.73
N GLN A 124 0.34 13.49 -2.16
CA GLN A 124 0.65 13.82 -0.77
C GLN A 124 0.14 12.78 0.24
N ASN A 125 -1.13 12.38 0.11
CA ASN A 125 -1.77 11.48 1.06
C ASN A 125 -1.08 10.12 1.11
N THR A 126 -0.78 9.55 -0.07
CA THR A 126 -0.12 8.25 -0.16
C THR A 126 1.31 8.30 0.35
N LEU A 127 2.05 9.36 0.03
CA LEU A 127 3.42 9.57 0.51
C LEU A 127 3.48 9.73 2.03
N ASN A 128 2.55 10.50 2.61
CA ASN A 128 2.43 10.62 4.06
C ASN A 128 2.11 9.27 4.72
N CYS A 129 1.21 8.48 4.14
CA CYS A 129 0.89 7.14 4.64
C CYS A 129 2.11 6.20 4.57
N ALA A 130 2.84 6.21 3.46
CA ALA A 130 4.06 5.41 3.30
C ALA A 130 5.15 5.83 4.30
N GLY A 131 5.31 7.13 4.53
CA GLY A 131 6.24 7.66 5.52
C GLY A 131 5.86 7.23 6.94
N PHE A 132 4.57 7.34 7.30
CA PHE A 132 4.11 6.90 8.62
C PHE A 132 4.21 5.38 8.78
N TRP A 133 3.95 4.61 7.72
CA TRP A 133 4.13 3.17 7.69
C TRP A 133 5.59 2.77 7.96
N MET A 134 6.56 3.41 7.28
CA MET A 134 7.99 3.17 7.52
C MET A 134 8.41 3.55 8.94
N HIS A 135 7.82 4.61 9.50
CA HIS A 135 8.06 4.99 10.89
C HIS A 135 7.58 3.91 11.85
N VAL A 136 6.37 3.36 11.64
CA VAL A 136 5.80 2.28 12.47
C VAL A 136 6.57 0.96 12.32
N CYS A 137 7.03 0.61 11.11
CA CYS A 137 7.89 -0.55 10.88
C CYS A 137 9.29 -0.41 11.49
N GLY A 138 9.69 0.80 11.87
CA GLY A 138 11.07 1.15 12.14
C GLY A 138 11.79 1.51 10.85
N CYS A 139 12.39 2.70 10.81
CA CYS A 139 13.05 3.23 9.62
C CYS A 139 14.22 2.34 9.17
N THR A 140 14.89 1.67 10.12
CA THR A 140 16.04 0.78 9.88
C THR A 140 15.66 -0.69 9.69
N SER A 141 14.37 -1.02 9.66
CA SER A 141 13.93 -2.39 9.38
C SER A 141 14.23 -2.80 7.93
N GLU A 142 14.40 -4.10 7.69
CA GLU A 142 14.67 -4.65 6.36
C GLU A 142 13.57 -4.27 5.35
N LEU A 143 12.31 -4.21 5.79
CA LEU A 143 11.18 -3.79 4.97
C LEU A 143 11.29 -2.32 4.54
N SER A 144 11.58 -1.41 5.48
CA SER A 144 11.78 0.01 5.17
C SER A 144 12.98 0.20 4.23
N LEU A 145 14.09 -0.51 4.48
CA LEU A 145 15.27 -0.51 3.61
C LEU A 145 14.96 -1.02 2.20
N ALA A 146 14.18 -2.09 2.06
CA ALA A 146 13.79 -2.64 0.76
C ALA A 146 12.96 -1.64 -0.05
N VAL A 147 12.02 -0.92 0.59
CA VAL A 147 11.24 0.14 -0.05
C VAL A 147 12.15 1.27 -0.53
N VAL A 148 13.05 1.76 0.34
CA VAL A 148 13.99 2.83 0.00
C VAL A 148 14.93 2.41 -1.12
N GLN A 149 15.50 1.20 -1.09
CA GLN A 149 16.38 0.69 -2.13
C GLN A 149 15.70 0.61 -3.49
N HIS A 150 14.44 0.16 -3.53
CA HIS A 150 13.66 0.11 -4.76
C HIS A 150 13.45 1.51 -5.34
N ILE A 151 13.06 2.46 -4.50
CA ILE A 151 12.84 3.85 -4.90
C ILE A 151 14.14 4.50 -5.36
N VAL A 152 15.25 4.25 -4.68
CA VAL A 152 16.56 4.79 -5.07
C VAL A 152 17.03 4.20 -6.39
N GLY A 153 16.85 2.89 -6.58
CA GLY A 153 17.13 2.22 -7.85
C GLY A 153 16.34 2.82 -9.00
N ASP A 154 15.02 2.96 -8.84
CA ASP A 154 14.12 3.45 -9.89
C ASP A 154 14.23 4.96 -10.15
N TYR A 155 14.45 5.75 -9.09
CA TYR A 155 14.27 7.21 -9.15
C TYR A 155 15.60 7.98 -9.12
N PHE A 156 16.65 7.46 -8.48
CA PHE A 156 17.91 8.20 -8.27
C PHE A 156 19.05 7.75 -9.18
N ASN A 157 19.12 6.47 -9.57
CA ASN A 157 20.15 6.00 -10.50
C ASN A 157 19.82 6.32 -11.97
N LEU A 158 18.54 6.50 -12.29
CA LEU A 158 18.07 6.70 -13.67
C LEU A 158 17.85 8.16 -14.06
N ILE A 159 17.92 9.12 -13.11
CA ILE A 159 17.52 10.51 -13.33
C ILE A 159 18.67 11.49 -13.02
N PRO A 160 19.24 12.19 -14.02
CA PRO A 160 20.37 13.11 -13.84
C PRO A 160 20.04 14.41 -13.07
N THR A 161 18.79 14.62 -12.62
CA THR A 161 18.30 15.79 -11.84
C THR A 161 17.71 15.41 -10.48
N SER A 162 18.24 14.34 -9.87
CA SER A 162 17.76 13.80 -8.59
C SER A 162 17.72 14.81 -7.44
N ALA A 163 18.68 15.73 -7.35
CA ALA A 163 18.78 16.71 -6.26
C ALA A 163 17.59 17.69 -6.20
N ASP A 164 17.15 18.21 -7.35
CA ASP A 164 16.02 19.15 -7.38
C ASP A 164 14.69 18.44 -7.15
N LYS A 165 14.56 17.21 -7.67
CA LYS A 165 13.39 16.36 -7.39
C LYS A 165 13.30 15.97 -5.91
N MET A 166 14.42 15.80 -5.21
CA MET A 166 14.42 15.57 -3.77
C MET A 166 13.92 16.79 -2.98
N LYS A 167 14.34 18.01 -3.35
CA LYS A 167 13.84 19.23 -2.72
C LYS A 167 12.34 19.39 -2.94
N GLU A 168 11.87 19.10 -4.15
CA GLU A 168 10.45 19.11 -4.47
C GLU A 168 9.68 18.06 -3.65
N LEU A 169 10.19 16.83 -3.56
CA LEU A 169 9.56 15.77 -2.78
C LEU A 169 9.54 16.08 -1.28
N ALA A 170 10.56 16.78 -0.76
CA ALA A 170 10.58 17.27 0.62
C ALA A 170 9.52 18.36 0.86
N GLY A 171 9.21 19.17 -0.16
CA GLY A 171 8.10 20.13 -0.10
C GLY A 171 6.72 19.46 -0.16
N ILE A 172 6.62 18.31 -0.83
CA ILE A 172 5.42 17.47 -0.85
C ILE A 172 5.31 16.78 0.50
N SER A 173 6.08 15.71 0.77
CA SER A 173 5.98 14.95 2.02
C SER A 173 7.27 15.00 2.84
N PRO A 174 7.40 15.96 3.78
CA PRO A 174 8.54 16.04 4.68
C PRO A 174 8.72 14.78 5.52
N LEU A 175 7.61 14.17 5.95
CA LEU A 175 7.60 12.96 6.78
C LEU A 175 8.11 11.74 6.00
N PHE A 176 7.75 11.62 4.73
CA PHE A 176 8.27 10.56 3.87
C PHE A 176 9.78 10.69 3.67
N ILE A 177 10.26 11.90 3.37
CA ILE A 177 11.70 12.16 3.19
C ILE A 177 12.48 11.91 4.49
N SER A 178 12.04 12.46 5.62
CA SER A 178 12.77 12.27 6.88
C SER A 178 12.89 10.78 7.25
N THR A 179 11.83 10.01 7.05
CA THR A 179 11.79 8.58 7.38
C THR A 179 12.59 7.72 6.39
N SER A 180 12.56 8.05 5.09
CA SER A 180 13.28 7.29 4.05
C SER A 180 14.79 7.46 4.11
N PHE A 181 15.26 8.65 4.53
CA PHE A 181 16.69 9.01 4.51
C PHE A 181 17.38 8.92 5.88
N LEU A 182 16.62 8.82 6.99
CA LEU A 182 17.18 8.49 8.31
C LEU A 182 18.09 7.23 8.30
N PRO A 183 17.70 6.11 7.65
CA PRO A 183 18.48 4.87 7.65
C PRO A 183 19.81 4.99 6.90
N LEU A 184 19.91 5.93 5.95
CA LEU A 184 21.12 6.21 5.18
C LEU A 184 22.14 7.05 5.95
N ARG A 185 21.74 7.69 7.06
CA ARG A 185 22.59 8.55 7.87
C ARG A 185 23.28 7.82 9.02
N THR A 186 22.86 6.59 9.30
CA THR A 186 23.35 5.75 10.42
C THR A 186 24.28 4.62 9.96
N ARG A 187 24.72 4.64 8.69
CA ARG A 187 25.79 3.79 8.15
C ARG A 187 26.92 4.68 7.67
#